data_AF-A0A967H6L0-F1
#
_entry.id   AF-A0A967H6L0-F1
#
_cell.length_a   1.000
_cell.length_b   1.000
_cell.length_c   1.000
_cell.angle_alpha   90.00
_cell.angle_beta   90.00
_cell.angle_gamma   90.00
#
_symmetry.space_group_name_H-M   'P 1'
#
loop_
_entity.id
_entity.type
_entity.pdbx_description
1 polymer ?
#
loop_
_entity_poly.entity_id
_entity_poly.type
_entity_poly.pdbx_seq_one_letter_code
_entity_poly.pdbx_strand_id
1 'polypeptide(L)'
;MSEILTTPMAIEKGTFAIVATITDEDGAALVPNTLTWTLTDEDGTVINSRSAVVVNSPASVNNIVLSGADLALSVATNRSELRVLTLEGTYDSSYGVDLPLKDAIKFYVYNIIAVT
;
A
#
# COMPACT_ATOMS: atom_id res chain seq x y z
N MET A 1 13.53 -10.36 -17.63
CA MET A 1 12.80 -11.21 -16.67
C MET A 1 11.34 -10.85 -16.80
N SER A 2 10.49 -11.75 -17.30
CA SER A 2 9.05 -11.47 -17.43
C SER A 2 8.37 -12.08 -16.20
N GLU A 3 8.16 -11.27 -15.18
CA GLU A 3 7.32 -11.64 -14.04
C GLU A 3 5.87 -11.42 -14.47
N ILE A 4 5.06 -12.48 -14.51
CA ILE A 4 3.61 -12.33 -14.64
C ILE A 4 3.13 -11.82 -13.27
N LEU A 5 3.07 -10.50 -13.11
CA LEU A 5 2.53 -9.88 -11.90
C LEU A 5 1.01 -10.13 -11.88
N THR A 6 0.54 -11.09 -11.10
CA THR A 6 -0.87 -11.15 -10.73
C THR A 6 -1.17 -9.93 -9.88
N THR A 7 -2.04 -9.04 -10.36
CA THR A 7 -2.49 -7.88 -9.60
C THR A 7 -3.17 -8.36 -8.31
N PRO A 8 -2.72 -7.92 -7.13
CA PRO A 8 -3.36 -8.29 -5.88
C PRO A 8 -4.83 -7.89 -5.85
N MET A 9 -5.65 -8.66 -5.13
CA MET A 9 -7.08 -8.44 -5.01
C MET A 9 -7.50 -8.35 -3.54
N ALA A 10 -8.33 -7.36 -3.23
CA ALA A 10 -9.00 -7.18 -1.95
C ALA A 10 -10.51 -7.34 -2.12
N ILE A 11 -11.21 -7.72 -1.05
CA ILE A 11 -12.68 -7.83 -1.05
C ILE A 11 -13.26 -6.58 -0.41
N GLU A 12 -14.33 -6.05 -1.00
CA GLU A 12 -15.05 -4.89 -0.48
C GLU A 12 -15.39 -5.08 1.01
N LYS A 13 -15.08 -4.07 1.83
CA LYS A 13 -15.30 -4.05 3.29
C LYS A 13 -14.65 -5.21 4.07
N GLY A 14 -13.79 -5.99 3.42
CA GLY A 14 -13.04 -7.09 4.02
C GLY A 14 -11.81 -6.63 4.79
N THR A 15 -10.78 -7.47 4.80
CA THR A 15 -9.45 -7.17 5.32
C THR A 15 -8.42 -7.52 4.26
N PHE A 16 -7.43 -6.65 4.08
CA PHE A 16 -6.35 -6.84 3.11
C PHE A 16 -5.03 -6.40 3.74
N ALA A 17 -4.06 -7.31 3.77
CA ALA A 17 -2.73 -7.05 4.33
C ALA A 17 -1.71 -6.90 3.20
N ILE A 18 -1.02 -5.76 3.19
CA ILE A 18 0.08 -5.46 2.28
C ILE A 18 1.37 -5.60 3.08
N VAL A 19 2.30 -6.41 2.58
CA VAL A 19 3.62 -6.60 3.18
C VAL A 19 4.63 -5.83 2.36
N ALA A 20 5.23 -4.80 2.95
CA ALA A 20 6.29 -4.02 2.35
C ALA A 20 7.64 -4.49 2.89
N THR A 21 8.44 -5.12 2.03
CA THR A 21 9.82 -5.54 2.33
C THR A 21 10.77 -4.51 1.73
N ILE A 22 11.66 -3.97 2.57
CA ILE A 22 12.60 -2.91 2.19
C ILE A 22 14.01 -3.48 2.31
N THR A 23 14.76 -3.39 1.21
CA THR A 23 16.16 -3.82 1.13
C THR A 23 17.03 -2.69 0.59
N ASP A 24 18.32 -2.72 0.92
CA ASP A 24 19.32 -1.82 0.35
C ASP A 24 19.78 -2.29 -1.05
N GLU A 25 20.74 -1.55 -1.61
CA GLU A 25 21.36 -1.82 -2.90
C GLU A 25 22.06 -3.19 -3.02
N ASP A 26 22.43 -3.80 -1.90
CA ASP A 26 23.07 -5.12 -1.84
C ASP A 26 22.04 -6.24 -1.57
N GLY A 27 20.76 -5.89 -1.43
CA GLY A 27 19.67 -6.80 -1.11
C GLY A 27 19.59 -7.17 0.37
N ALA A 28 20.34 -6.50 1.24
CA ALA A 28 20.24 -6.70 2.68
C ALA A 28 19.04 -5.94 3.26
N ALA A 29 18.51 -6.43 4.38
CA ALA A 29 17.34 -5.84 5.02
C ALA A 29 17.65 -4.42 5.53
N LEU A 30 16.85 -3.44 5.08
CA LEU A 30 17.03 -2.02 5.40
C LEU A 30 15.87 -1.51 6.25
N VAL A 31 16.18 -0.82 7.35
CA VAL A 31 15.16 -0.15 8.18
C VAL A 31 15.14 1.34 7.79
N PRO A 32 14.01 1.89 7.30
CA PRO A 32 13.93 3.31 6.97
C PRO A 32 13.89 4.19 8.23
N ASN A 33 14.41 5.41 8.12
CA ASN A 33 14.41 6.41 9.19
C ASN A 33 12.98 6.90 9.50
N THR A 34 12.19 7.11 8.44
CA THR A 34 10.78 7.49 8.52
C THR A 34 9.97 6.69 7.52
N LEU A 35 8.70 6.42 7.83
CA LEU A 35 7.80 5.76 6.91
C LEU A 35 6.35 6.20 7.16
N THR A 36 5.69 6.57 6.07
CA THR A 36 4.28 6.93 6.02
C THR A 36 3.63 6.23 4.84
N TRP A 37 2.31 6.06 4.89
CA TRP A 37 1.56 5.57 3.75
C TRP A 37 0.29 6.37 3.49
N THR A 38 -0.09 6.45 2.22
CA THR A 38 -1.30 7.11 1.74
C THR A 38 -2.10 6.12 0.90
N LEU A 39 -3.42 6.07 1.08
CA LEU A 39 -4.33 5.27 0.25
C LEU A 39 -5.17 6.19 -0.62
N THR A 40 -5.14 5.95 -1.93
CA THR A 40 -5.89 6.73 -2.92
C THR A 40 -6.66 5.83 -3.90
N ASP A 41 -7.60 6.43 -4.64
CA ASP A 41 -8.11 5.87 -5.89
C ASP A 41 -7.14 6.11 -7.06
N GLU A 42 -7.55 5.77 -8.28
CA GLU A 42 -6.71 5.95 -9.47
C GLU A 42 -6.48 7.41 -9.88
N ASP A 43 -7.37 8.32 -9.44
CA ASP A 43 -7.29 9.76 -9.70
C ASP A 43 -6.50 10.52 -8.62
N GLY A 44 -6.05 9.81 -7.57
CA GLY A 44 -5.29 10.38 -6.45
C GLY A 44 -6.16 10.93 -5.33
N THR A 45 -7.46 10.65 -5.32
CA THR A 45 -8.35 11.04 -4.21
C THR A 45 -8.04 10.19 -3.00
N VAL A 46 -7.80 10.83 -1.85
CA VAL A 46 -7.54 10.12 -0.58
C VAL A 46 -8.77 9.33 -0.13
N ILE A 47 -8.56 8.04 0.14
CA ILE A 47 -9.59 7.13 0.63
C ILE A 47 -9.61 7.16 2.16
N ASN A 48 -10.81 7.30 2.74
CA ASN A 48 -11.06 7.16 4.19
C ASN A 48 -10.10 7.99 5.08
N SER A 49 -9.73 9.20 4.64
CA SER A 49 -8.77 10.07 5.33
C SER A 49 -7.39 9.46 5.59
N ARG A 50 -7.01 8.41 4.84
CA ARG A 50 -5.71 7.74 4.94
C ARG A 50 -4.65 8.50 4.15
N SER A 51 -4.33 9.70 4.63
CA SER A 51 -3.26 10.55 4.08
C SER A 51 -2.07 10.56 5.03
N ALA A 52 -0.88 10.24 4.52
CA ALA A 52 0.39 10.28 5.27
C ALA A 52 0.31 9.61 6.66
N VAL A 53 -0.31 8.44 6.73
CA VAL A 53 -0.46 7.67 7.97
C VAL A 53 0.92 7.19 8.43
N VAL A 54 1.32 7.60 9.63
CA VAL A 54 2.65 7.30 10.19
C VAL A 54 2.78 5.84 10.61
N VAL A 55 3.89 5.22 10.22
CA VAL A 55 4.35 3.95 10.79
C VAL A 55 5.28 4.27 11.96
N ASN A 56 4.78 4.15 13.20
CA ASN A 56 5.51 4.61 14.41
C ASN A 56 6.80 3.85 14.71
N SER A 57 6.98 2.65 14.14
CA SER A 57 8.19 1.84 14.31
C SER A 57 8.50 1.16 12.99
N PRO A 58 9.11 1.89 12.03
CA PRO A 58 9.46 1.31 10.76
C PRO A 58 10.42 0.13 10.95
N ALA A 59 10.22 -0.91 10.16
CA ALA A 59 11.06 -2.10 10.12
C ALA A 59 11.48 -2.37 8.67
N SER A 60 12.33 -3.38 8.45
CA SER A 60 12.61 -3.87 7.09
C SER A 60 11.44 -4.63 6.47
N VAL A 61 10.50 -5.11 7.29
CA VAL A 61 9.24 -5.71 6.87
C VAL A 61 8.10 -5.01 7.60
N ASN A 62 7.25 -4.29 6.87
CA ASN A 62 6.13 -3.52 7.42
C ASN A 62 4.81 -4.11 6.91
N ASN A 63 3.90 -4.41 7.82
CA ASN A 63 2.56 -4.89 7.49
C ASN A 63 1.56 -3.75 7.56
N ILE A 64 0.93 -3.43 6.44
CA ILE A 64 -0.11 -2.41 6.33
C ILE A 64 -1.43 -3.13 6.16
N VAL A 65 -2.32 -3.00 7.15
CA VAL A 65 -3.61 -3.70 7.17
C VAL A 65 -4.71 -2.70 6.87
N LEU A 66 -5.39 -2.92 5.73
CA LEU A 66 -6.56 -2.18 5.31
C LEU A 66 -7.81 -2.96 5.69
N SER A 67 -8.87 -2.25 6.11
CA SER A 67 -10.12 -2.92 6.46
C SER A 67 -11.35 -2.02 6.30
N GLY A 68 -12.53 -2.62 6.16
CA GLY A 68 -13.80 -1.91 6.21
C GLY A 68 -13.87 -0.74 5.21
N ALA A 69 -13.94 0.49 5.73
CA ALA A 69 -14.05 1.71 4.93
C ALA A 69 -12.83 1.98 4.01
N ASP A 70 -11.64 1.46 4.34
CA ASP A 70 -10.47 1.55 3.45
C ASP A 70 -10.69 0.78 2.13
N LEU A 71 -11.55 -0.24 2.19
CA LEU A 71 -11.89 -1.14 1.09
C LEU A 71 -13.36 -1.00 0.68
N ALA A 72 -14.06 0.07 1.05
CA ALA A 72 -15.42 0.30 0.58
C ALA A 72 -15.38 0.85 -0.85
N LEU A 73 -16.28 0.38 -1.72
CA LEU A 73 -16.44 0.98 -3.05
C LEU A 73 -17.16 2.32 -2.93
N SER A 74 -16.77 3.28 -3.78
CA SER A 74 -17.39 4.61 -3.85
C SER A 74 -18.85 4.53 -4.31
N VAL A 75 -19.18 3.56 -5.17
CA VAL A 75 -20.53 3.30 -5.66
C VAL A 75 -20.88 1.83 -5.45
N ALA A 76 -22.01 1.56 -4.78
CA ALA A 76 -22.42 0.20 -4.44
C ALA A 76 -22.66 -0.73 -5.65
N THR A 77 -22.90 -0.16 -6.83
CA THR A 77 -23.08 -0.92 -8.08
C THR A 77 -21.78 -1.24 -8.79
N ASN A 78 -20.64 -0.68 -8.35
CA ASN A 78 -19.35 -0.99 -8.94
C ASN A 78 -19.00 -2.46 -8.64
N ARG A 79 -18.49 -3.15 -9.66
CA ARG A 79 -17.98 -4.52 -9.51
C ARG A 79 -16.60 -4.53 -8.88
N SER A 80 -15.82 -3.50 -9.17
CA SER A 80 -14.49 -3.30 -8.63
C SER A 80 -14.04 -1.85 -8.73
N GLU A 81 -13.12 -1.45 -7.88
CA GLU A 81 -12.40 -0.18 -8.00
C GLU A 81 -10.91 -0.38 -7.75
N LEU A 82 -10.09 0.43 -8.40
CA LEU A 82 -8.65 0.42 -8.16
C LEU A 82 -8.34 1.19 -6.87
N ARG A 83 -7.33 0.72 -6.15
CA ARG A 83 -6.70 1.40 -5.04
C ARG A 83 -5.20 1.48 -5.26
N VAL A 84 -4.61 2.58 -4.82
CA VAL A 84 -3.17 2.80 -4.82
C VAL A 84 -2.74 3.07 -3.39
N LEU A 85 -1.89 2.21 -2.84
CA LEU A 85 -1.19 2.48 -1.59
C LEU A 85 0.22 2.96 -1.92
N THR A 86 0.54 4.18 -1.50
CA THR A 86 1.85 4.79 -1.68
C THR A 86 2.57 4.81 -0.34
N LEU A 87 3.82 4.33 -0.33
CA LEU A 87 4.76 4.45 0.77
C LEU A 87 5.71 5.62 0.51
N GLU A 88 5.93 6.45 1.52
CA GLU A 88 6.84 7.60 1.47
C GLU A 88 7.63 7.67 2.78
N GLY A 89 8.92 8.00 2.69
CA GLY A 89 9.80 8.03 3.85
C GLY A 89 11.22 8.48 3.52
N THR A 90 12.12 8.21 4.45
CA THR A 90 13.57 8.45 4.28
C THR A 90 14.38 7.26 4.75
N TYR A 91 15.58 7.08 4.18
CA TYR A 91 16.50 6.01 4.55
C TYR A 91 17.96 6.42 4.35
N ASP A 92 18.87 5.72 5.01
CA ASP A 92 20.31 5.86 4.80
C ASP A 92 20.84 4.66 3.99
N SER A 93 21.82 4.87 3.12
CA SER A 93 22.52 3.80 2.41
C SER A 93 23.97 4.17 2.08
N SER A 94 24.70 3.30 1.37
CA SER A 94 26.07 3.64 0.93
C SER A 94 26.14 4.86 0.02
N TYR A 95 25.01 5.25 -0.60
CA TYR A 95 24.91 6.38 -1.50
C TYR A 95 24.56 7.71 -0.81
N GLY A 96 24.22 7.71 0.48
CA GLY A 96 23.89 8.93 1.21
C GLY A 96 23.03 8.72 2.46
N VAL A 97 22.72 9.83 3.13
CA VAL A 97 21.85 9.87 4.31
C VAL A 97 20.56 10.62 3.99
N ASP A 98 19.47 10.27 4.66
CA ASP A 98 18.13 10.83 4.49
C ASP A 98 17.65 10.86 3.02
N LEU A 99 17.99 9.81 2.28
CA LEU A 99 17.55 9.61 0.91
C LEU A 99 16.03 9.38 0.86
N PRO A 100 15.32 9.91 -0.14
CA PRO A 100 13.87 9.78 -0.23
C PRO A 100 13.47 8.35 -0.63
N LEU A 101 12.60 7.74 0.16
CA LEU A 101 11.89 6.50 -0.18
C LEU A 101 10.52 6.86 -0.77
N LYS A 102 10.20 6.33 -1.95
CA LYS A 102 8.86 6.40 -2.53
C LYS A 102 8.56 5.18 -3.38
N ASP A 103 7.52 4.45 -3.02
CA ASP A 103 7.06 3.30 -3.80
C ASP A 103 5.53 3.15 -3.68
N ALA A 104 4.90 2.38 -4.57
CA ALA A 104 3.47 2.16 -4.53
C ALA A 104 3.04 0.79 -5.06
N ILE A 105 1.96 0.27 -4.49
CA ILE A 105 1.26 -0.90 -5.00
C ILE A 105 -0.15 -0.52 -5.45
N LYS A 106 -0.55 -1.10 -6.59
CA LYS A 106 -1.90 -1.01 -7.13
C LYS A 106 -2.61 -2.35 -6.93
N PHE A 107 -3.86 -2.31 -6.48
CA PHE A 107 -4.68 -3.50 -6.29
C PHE A 107 -6.16 -3.17 -6.53
N TYR A 108 -6.92 -4.17 -6.94
CA TYR A 108 -8.37 -4.01 -7.11
C TYR A 108 -9.11 -4.42 -5.84
N VAL A 109 -10.13 -3.65 -5.49
CA VAL A 109 -11.15 -4.03 -4.51
C VAL A 109 -12.35 -4.56 -5.28
N TYR A 110 -12.80 -5.78 -5.00
CA TYR A 110 -13.95 -6.40 -5.65
C TYR A 110 -15.17 -6.46 -4.75
N ASN A 111 -16.33 -6.11 -5.31
CA ASN A 111 -17.61 -6.46 -4.71
C ASN A 111 -17.89 -7.93 -5.02
N ILE A 112 -17.80 -8.78 -3.99
CA ILE A 112 -18.41 -10.10 -4.06
C ILE A 112 -19.89 -9.83 -3.85
N ILE A 113 -20.65 -9.75 -4.95
CA ILE A 113 -22.11 -9.79 -4.90
C ILE A 113 -22.46 -11.03 -4.08
N ALA A 114 -22.85 -10.83 -2.83
CA ALA A 114 -23.35 -11.91 -2.03
C ALA A 114 -24.50 -12.53 -2.81
N VAL A 115 -24.40 -13.83 -3.09
CA VAL A 115 -25.53 -14.64 -3.51
C VAL A 115 -26.67 -14.30 -2.54
N THR A 116 -27.73 -13.69 -3.06
CA THR A 116 -28.97 -13.38 -2.34
C THR A 116 -29.55 -14.62 -1.68
#